data_AF-A0A3M2B656-F1
#
_entry.id   AF-A0A3M2B656-F1
#
_cell.length_a   1.000
_cell.length_b   1.000
_cell.length_c   1.000
_cell.angle_alpha   90.00
_cell.angle_beta   90.00
_cell.angle_gamma   90.00
#
_symmetry.space_group_name_H-M   'P 1'
#
loop_
_entity.id
_entity.type
_entity.pdbx_description
1 polymer ?
#
loop_
_entity_poly.entity_id
_entity_poly.type
_entity_poly.pdbx_seq_one_letter_code
_entity_poly.pdbx_strand_id
1 'polypeptide(L)'
;MRRQRVVQTVLVPVFALGAWGLVGAWQPEHGASDAVDQPVEVRARVERRLERAREVVAQLEEALRRIDAGERVDLSDLAVDFGGFERAGPERVAERPGWREGGGEEPRGRGRIGRPEPAPVIEPEQVRRFIESDLPWLKERLDRAERERPGLRDEMIARVAPRIHEIMAARQDDPEMARLLLAQFKLGADWVDASRRIRVAMHEGKMTREQAVSHFVELAERQYELREQITRHEIERLRATLAEKEAELDRDDARRDEVIRNMAENMVRRLSSWRGRGEGGPGSDRRPERDRPERSGDD
;
A
#
# COMPACT_ATOMS: atom_id res chain seq x y z
N MET A 1 65.86 -8.03 2.81
CA MET A 1 64.70 -8.38 1.95
C MET A 1 63.42 -8.28 2.77
N ARG A 2 62.71 -7.15 2.70
CA ARG A 2 61.44 -6.92 3.40
C ARG A 2 60.29 -7.31 2.47
N ARG A 3 59.47 -8.29 2.88
CA ARG A 3 58.26 -8.68 2.16
C ARG A 3 57.16 -7.64 2.42
N GLN A 4 56.84 -6.83 1.41
CA GLN A 4 55.63 -6.01 1.40
C GLN A 4 54.42 -6.94 1.38
N ARG A 5 53.60 -6.90 2.44
CA ARG A 5 52.26 -7.49 2.40
C ARG A 5 51.37 -6.53 1.63
N VAL A 6 50.92 -6.97 0.45
CA VAL A 6 49.83 -6.33 -0.29
C VAL A 6 48.55 -6.60 0.50
N VAL A 7 48.05 -5.58 1.20
CA VAL A 7 46.72 -5.62 1.79
C VAL A 7 45.75 -5.37 0.64
N GLN A 8 45.10 -6.42 0.17
CA GLN A 8 43.99 -6.30 -0.78
C GLN A 8 42.82 -5.62 -0.06
N THR A 9 42.64 -4.34 -0.33
CA THR A 9 41.45 -3.59 0.05
C THR A 9 40.27 -4.12 -0.76
N VAL A 10 39.50 -5.03 -0.20
CA VAL A 10 38.22 -5.43 -0.76
C VAL A 10 37.24 -4.27 -0.53
N LEU A 11 37.02 -3.48 -1.58
CA LEU A 11 35.97 -2.48 -1.67
C LEU A 11 34.62 -3.22 -1.69
N VAL A 12 34.09 -3.49 -0.50
CA VAL A 12 32.69 -3.94 -0.35
C VAL A 12 31.81 -2.75 -0.69
N PRO A 13 30.90 -2.84 -1.68
CA PRO A 13 29.98 -1.77 -1.98
C PRO A 13 29.15 -1.47 -0.73
N VAL A 14 29.30 -0.26 -0.23
CA VAL A 14 28.45 0.29 0.83
C VAL A 14 27.10 0.55 0.17
N PHE A 15 26.25 -0.48 0.14
CA PHE A 15 24.83 -0.28 -0.11
C PHE A 15 24.33 0.69 0.96
N ALA A 16 23.92 1.88 0.50
CA ALA A 16 23.34 2.90 1.33
C ALA A 16 22.13 2.29 2.08
N LEU A 17 22.33 2.03 3.37
CA LEU A 17 21.27 1.83 4.35
C LEU A 17 20.61 3.19 4.62
N GLY A 18 20.07 3.78 3.55
CA GLY A 18 19.19 4.92 3.60
C GLY A 18 17.91 4.49 4.32
N ALA A 19 17.67 5.12 5.47
CA ALA A 19 16.36 5.39 6.04
C ALA A 19 15.21 4.52 5.50
N TRP A 20 15.04 3.32 6.08
CA TRP A 20 13.79 2.57 5.97
C TRP A 20 12.71 3.19 6.87
N GLY A 21 12.42 4.47 6.65
CA GLY A 21 11.05 4.94 6.77
C GLY A 21 10.42 4.64 5.42
N LEU A 22 9.30 3.89 5.41
CA LEU A 22 8.55 3.52 4.19
C LEU A 22 9.12 2.29 3.43
N VAL A 23 8.87 1.10 3.97
CA VAL A 23 8.07 0.18 3.14
C VAL A 23 6.64 0.45 3.59
N GLY A 24 6.10 1.55 3.07
CA GLY A 24 4.66 1.66 2.98
C GLY A 24 4.22 0.48 2.14
N ALA A 25 3.03 -0.05 2.44
CA ALA A 25 2.31 -0.93 1.55
C ALA A 25 2.64 -0.55 0.11
N TRP A 26 3.35 -1.45 -0.58
CA TRP A 26 3.37 -1.43 -2.03
C TRP A 26 1.98 -1.89 -2.45
N GLN A 27 0.97 -1.06 -2.15
CA GLN A 27 -0.25 -0.99 -2.91
C GLN A 27 0.20 -0.39 -4.22
N PRO A 28 0.20 -1.13 -5.33
CA PRO A 28 0.21 -0.46 -6.61
C PRO A 28 -0.98 0.51 -6.58
N GLU A 29 -0.73 1.79 -6.78
CA GLU A 29 -1.78 2.74 -7.12
C GLU A 29 -2.33 2.32 -8.50
N HIS A 30 -3.19 1.30 -8.50
CA HIS A 30 -4.06 0.95 -9.62
C HIS A 30 -5.21 1.95 -9.63
N GLY A 31 -4.85 3.20 -9.92
CA GLY A 31 -5.73 4.27 -10.41
C GLY A 31 -5.25 4.84 -11.74
N ALA A 32 -4.18 4.28 -12.33
CA ALA A 32 -3.86 4.52 -13.72
C ALA A 32 -4.81 3.67 -14.57
N SER A 33 -5.76 4.35 -15.21
CA SER A 33 -6.47 3.92 -16.42
C SER A 33 -5.73 2.79 -17.14
N ASP A 34 -6.36 1.64 -17.35
CA ASP A 34 -5.94 0.55 -18.25
C ASP A 34 -5.92 0.98 -19.74
N ALA A 35 -5.48 2.21 -20.01
CA ALA A 35 -4.89 2.52 -21.28
C ALA A 35 -3.54 1.80 -21.25
N VAL A 36 -3.46 0.65 -21.92
CA VAL A 36 -2.18 0.04 -22.27
C VAL A 36 -1.39 1.13 -22.99
N ASP A 37 -0.46 1.79 -22.27
CA ASP A 37 0.44 2.80 -22.83
C ASP A 37 1.01 2.18 -24.10
N GLN A 38 0.82 2.84 -25.25
CA GLN A 38 1.30 2.28 -26.50
C GLN A 38 2.81 2.02 -26.37
N PRO A 39 3.37 0.92 -26.91
CA PRO A 39 4.79 0.59 -26.75
C PRO A 39 5.75 1.74 -27.10
N VAL A 40 5.33 2.65 -27.99
CA VAL A 40 6.04 3.87 -28.36
C VAL A 40 6.16 4.86 -27.19
N GLU A 41 5.09 5.05 -26.41
CA GLU A 41 5.06 5.98 -25.26
C GLU A 41 5.86 5.44 -24.08
N VAL A 42 5.78 4.14 -23.82
CA VAL A 42 6.63 3.47 -22.82
C VAL A 42 8.10 3.59 -23.19
N ARG A 43 8.44 3.33 -24.47
CA ARG A 43 9.80 3.48 -24.98
C ARG A 43 10.32 4.91 -24.81
N ALA A 44 9.55 5.91 -25.22
CA ALA A 44 9.94 7.31 -25.07
C ALA A 44 10.11 7.71 -23.60
N ARG A 45 9.30 7.15 -22.69
CA ARG A 45 9.43 7.37 -21.23
C ARG A 45 10.70 6.74 -20.67
N VAL A 46 11.04 5.53 -21.09
CA VAL A 46 12.29 4.85 -20.72
C VAL A 46 13.50 5.58 -21.28
N GLU A 47 13.46 6.02 -22.53
CA GLU A 47 14.54 6.78 -23.17
C GLU A 47 14.81 8.09 -22.43
N ARG A 48 13.76 8.86 -22.05
CA ARG A 48 13.92 10.07 -21.21
C ARG A 48 14.53 9.79 -19.84
N ARG A 49 14.13 8.68 -19.19
CA ARG A 49 14.71 8.28 -17.90
C ARG A 49 16.19 7.90 -18.04
N LEU A 50 16.53 7.24 -19.14
CA LEU A 50 17.89 6.79 -19.43
C LEU A 50 18.81 7.97 -19.79
N GLU A 51 18.30 8.96 -20.52
CA GLU A 51 19.00 10.23 -20.78
C GLU A 51 19.27 10.99 -19.49
N ARG A 52 18.25 11.18 -18.64
CA ARG A 52 18.41 11.83 -17.33
C ARG A 52 19.41 11.11 -16.43
N ALA A 53 19.41 9.77 -16.44
CA ALA A 53 20.38 8.98 -15.68
C ALA A 53 21.82 9.20 -16.19
N ARG A 54 22.02 9.32 -17.50
CA ARG A 54 23.34 9.62 -18.09
C ARG A 54 23.83 11.02 -17.72
N GLU A 55 22.95 12.02 -17.72
CA GLU A 55 23.28 13.39 -17.29
C GLU A 55 23.74 13.40 -15.82
N VAL A 56 23.02 12.72 -14.95
CA VAL A 56 23.38 12.58 -13.53
C VAL A 56 24.74 11.88 -13.36
N VAL A 57 24.99 10.79 -14.09
CA VAL A 57 26.29 10.10 -14.04
C VAL A 57 27.42 11.05 -14.48
N ALA A 58 27.23 11.79 -15.57
CA ALA A 58 28.24 12.74 -16.05
C ALA A 58 28.51 13.85 -15.03
N GLN A 59 27.49 14.37 -14.35
CA GLN A 59 27.65 15.36 -13.27
C GLN A 59 28.43 14.81 -12.07
N LEU A 60 28.14 13.57 -11.67
CA LEU A 60 28.85 12.91 -10.57
C LEU A 60 30.31 12.60 -10.93
N GLU A 61 30.58 12.17 -12.16
CA GLU A 61 31.95 11.95 -12.65
C GLU A 61 32.76 13.26 -12.69
N GLU A 62 32.14 14.37 -13.08
CA GLU A 62 32.77 15.69 -13.02
C GLU A 62 33.06 16.11 -11.57
N ALA A 63 32.10 15.93 -10.67
CA ALA A 63 32.30 16.22 -9.25
C ALA A 63 33.42 15.38 -8.63
N LEU A 64 33.50 14.09 -8.98
CA LEU A 64 34.62 13.23 -8.57
C LEU A 64 35.96 13.74 -9.11
N ARG A 65 36.03 14.12 -10.39
CA ARG A 65 37.26 14.71 -10.96
C ARG A 65 37.69 15.98 -10.22
N ARG A 66 36.75 16.84 -9.83
CA ARG A 66 37.04 18.05 -9.04
C ARG A 66 37.54 17.73 -7.63
N ILE A 67 36.94 16.73 -6.97
CA ILE A 67 37.38 16.25 -5.66
C ILE A 67 38.81 15.69 -5.75
N ASP A 68 39.10 14.88 -6.78
CA ASP A 68 40.43 14.30 -7.00
C ASP A 68 41.49 15.39 -7.30
N ALA A 69 41.09 16.51 -7.90
CA ALA A 69 41.93 17.69 -8.09
C ALA A 69 42.12 18.53 -6.81
N GLY A 70 41.49 18.15 -5.70
CA GLY A 70 41.57 18.85 -4.41
C GLY A 70 40.61 20.05 -4.28
N GLU A 71 39.66 20.21 -5.21
CA GLU A 71 38.64 21.24 -5.10
C GLU A 71 37.56 20.85 -4.08
N ARG A 72 37.00 21.86 -3.41
CA ARG A 72 35.79 21.66 -2.59
C ARG A 72 34.57 21.69 -3.51
N VAL A 73 33.79 20.61 -3.49
CA VAL A 73 32.50 20.51 -4.18
C VAL A 73 31.39 20.64 -3.14
N ASP A 74 30.46 21.56 -3.36
CA ASP A 74 29.23 21.64 -2.57
C ASP A 74 28.26 20.56 -3.05
N LEU A 75 27.79 19.72 -2.12
CA LEU A 75 26.83 18.65 -2.43
C LEU A 75 25.45 19.20 -2.81
N SER A 76 25.14 20.45 -2.46
CA SER A 76 23.89 21.11 -2.87
C SER A 76 23.91 21.50 -4.35
N ASP A 77 25.08 21.82 -4.91
CA ASP A 77 25.26 22.10 -6.35
C ASP A 77 25.11 20.84 -7.21
N LEU A 78 25.31 19.67 -6.60
CA LEU A 78 25.12 18.41 -7.29
C LEU A 78 23.66 18.15 -7.61
N ALA A 79 22.70 18.83 -6.95
CA ALA A 79 21.24 18.82 -7.20
C ALA A 79 20.71 17.55 -7.86
N VAL A 80 21.21 16.39 -7.41
CA VAL A 80 20.82 15.12 -8.00
C VAL A 80 19.54 14.78 -7.32
N ASP A 81 18.46 15.16 -7.98
CA ASP A 81 17.12 14.73 -7.63
C ASP A 81 17.01 13.22 -7.89
N PHE A 82 17.61 12.45 -6.98
CA PHE A 82 17.37 11.01 -6.83
C PHE A 82 15.93 10.76 -6.33
N GLY A 83 15.16 11.83 -6.08
CA GLY A 83 13.87 11.91 -5.41
C GLY A 83 12.67 11.66 -6.31
N GLY A 84 12.67 10.56 -7.06
CA GLY A 84 11.39 9.89 -7.37
C GLY A 84 10.67 9.34 -6.13
N PHE A 85 11.26 9.51 -4.94
CA PHE A 85 10.74 9.15 -3.62
C PHE A 85 10.58 10.37 -2.67
N GLU A 86 10.79 11.60 -3.15
CA GLU A 86 10.35 12.76 -2.40
C GLU A 86 8.82 12.82 -2.48
N ARG A 87 8.19 12.44 -1.36
CA ARG A 87 6.81 12.74 -0.99
C ARG A 87 6.34 13.99 -1.72
N ALA A 88 5.32 13.83 -2.58
CA ALA A 88 4.44 14.92 -2.92
C ALA A 88 3.96 15.54 -1.60
N GLY A 89 4.56 16.68 -1.22
CA GLY A 89 4.05 17.49 -0.13
C GLY A 89 2.62 17.92 -0.49
N PRO A 90 1.70 18.01 0.48
CA PRO A 90 0.37 18.52 0.24
C PRO A 90 0.44 20.04 0.11
N GLU A 91 1.03 20.57 -0.96
CA GLU A 91 0.97 22.00 -1.25
C GLU A 91 0.65 22.27 -2.72
N ARG A 92 -0.55 22.83 -2.88
CA ARG A 92 -1.00 23.67 -4.01
C ARG A 92 -1.28 22.93 -5.31
N VAL A 93 -2.41 22.24 -5.30
CA VAL A 93 -3.33 22.29 -6.45
C VAL A 93 -3.82 23.73 -6.55
N ALA A 94 -2.98 24.59 -7.14
CA ALA A 94 -3.42 25.88 -7.64
C ALA A 94 -4.48 25.58 -8.70
N GLU A 95 -5.67 26.12 -8.46
CA GLU A 95 -6.82 26.15 -9.35
C GLU A 95 -6.37 26.23 -10.81
N ARG A 96 -6.62 25.16 -11.56
CA ARG A 96 -6.50 25.17 -13.02
C ARG A 96 -7.88 25.58 -13.54
N PRO A 97 -8.11 26.83 -13.95
CA PRO A 97 -9.39 27.25 -14.49
C PRO A 97 -9.43 26.77 -15.95
N GLY A 98 -10.40 25.92 -16.29
CA GLY A 98 -10.74 25.70 -17.71
C GLY A 98 -10.89 24.28 -18.24
N TRP A 99 -11.10 23.25 -17.40
CA TRP A 99 -11.56 21.96 -17.93
C TRP A 99 -13.09 21.91 -17.99
N ARG A 100 -13.57 22.48 -19.11
CA ARG A 100 -14.84 22.30 -19.81
C ARG A 100 -15.89 21.37 -19.18
N GLU A 101 -17.08 21.96 -19.04
CA GLU A 101 -18.37 21.31 -19.28
C GLU A 101 -18.31 20.41 -20.52
N GLY A 102 -18.25 19.11 -20.28
CA GLY A 102 -18.44 18.07 -21.27
C GLY A 102 -19.41 17.05 -20.69
N GLY A 103 -20.70 17.37 -20.72
CA GLY A 103 -21.78 16.44 -20.41
C GLY A 103 -21.85 15.34 -21.46
N GLY A 104 -20.92 14.38 -21.37
CA GLY A 104 -21.01 13.09 -22.04
C GLY A 104 -21.77 12.14 -21.13
N GLU A 105 -22.95 11.73 -21.57
CA GLU A 105 -23.72 10.65 -20.96
C GLU A 105 -22.89 9.36 -21.12
N GLU A 106 -22.07 9.03 -20.10
CA GLU A 106 -21.24 7.83 -20.12
C GLU A 106 -22.13 6.58 -20.26
N PRO A 107 -21.76 5.62 -21.13
CA PRO A 107 -22.53 4.41 -21.34
C PRO A 107 -22.65 3.63 -20.03
N ARG A 108 -23.89 3.56 -19.51
CA ARG A 108 -24.27 2.68 -18.39
C ARG A 108 -24.14 1.23 -18.82
N GLY A 109 -22.93 0.67 -18.77
CA GLY A 109 -22.74 -0.70 -19.20
C GLY A 109 -21.30 -1.17 -19.23
N ARG A 110 -20.71 -1.40 -18.05
CA ARG A 110 -19.79 -2.50 -17.74
C ARG A 110 -19.41 -2.40 -16.26
N GLY A 111 -19.38 -3.56 -15.60
CA GLY A 111 -19.26 -3.69 -14.14
C GLY A 111 -18.21 -2.76 -13.55
N ARG A 112 -18.67 -1.85 -12.71
CA ARG A 112 -17.82 -1.03 -11.86
C ARG A 112 -17.04 -2.03 -11.00
N ILE A 113 -15.78 -2.29 -11.34
CA ILE A 113 -14.85 -3.00 -10.46
C ILE A 113 -14.94 -2.24 -9.14
N GLY A 114 -15.52 -2.90 -8.14
CA GLY A 114 -15.91 -2.25 -6.89
C GLY A 114 -14.71 -1.51 -6.36
N ARG A 115 -14.84 -0.19 -6.21
CA ARG A 115 -13.83 0.60 -5.51
C ARG A 115 -13.63 -0.11 -4.17
N PRO A 116 -12.40 -0.53 -3.80
CA PRO A 116 -12.17 -1.22 -2.55
C PRO A 116 -12.82 -0.42 -1.44
N GLU A 117 -13.64 -1.09 -0.63
CA GLU A 117 -14.31 -0.42 0.47
C GLU A 117 -13.25 0.29 1.32
N PRO A 118 -13.50 1.55 1.72
CA PRO A 118 -12.56 2.25 2.57
C PRO A 118 -12.32 1.39 3.81
N ALA A 119 -11.05 1.08 4.10
CA ALA A 119 -10.69 0.28 5.25
C ALA A 119 -11.36 0.87 6.51
N PRO A 120 -11.88 0.03 7.42
CA PRO A 120 -12.56 0.51 8.62
C PRO A 120 -11.65 1.48 9.37
N VAL A 121 -12.20 2.63 9.74
CA VAL A 121 -11.48 3.62 10.55
C VAL A 121 -11.31 3.03 11.95
N ILE A 122 -10.09 2.62 12.28
CA ILE A 122 -9.75 2.13 13.62
C ILE A 122 -9.40 3.34 14.48
N GLU A 123 -10.05 3.43 15.63
CA GLU A 123 -9.85 4.54 16.56
C GLU A 123 -8.46 4.45 17.22
N PRO A 124 -7.73 5.57 17.42
CA PRO A 124 -6.41 5.57 18.06
C PRO A 124 -6.37 4.84 19.41
N GLU A 125 -7.46 4.88 20.19
CA GLU A 125 -7.61 4.21 21.48
C GLU A 125 -7.63 2.68 21.35
N GLN A 126 -8.08 2.14 20.21
CA GLN A 126 -8.03 0.71 19.93
C GLN A 126 -6.58 0.26 19.71
N VAL A 127 -5.80 1.05 18.96
CA VAL A 127 -4.36 0.82 18.76
C VAL A 127 -3.62 0.85 20.10
N ARG A 128 -3.88 1.84 20.94
CA ARG A 128 -3.26 1.93 22.28
C ARG A 128 -3.55 0.69 23.12
N ARG A 129 -4.82 0.26 23.18
CA ARG A 129 -5.23 -0.94 23.92
C ARG A 129 -4.53 -2.20 23.38
N PHE A 130 -4.48 -2.37 22.06
CA PHE A 130 -3.78 -3.48 21.43
C PHE A 130 -2.29 -3.50 21.78
N ILE A 131 -1.62 -2.35 21.76
CA ILE A 131 -0.21 -2.26 22.16
C ILE A 131 -0.04 -2.68 23.62
N GLU A 132 -0.94 -2.24 24.50
CA GLU A 132 -0.87 -2.53 25.93
C GLU A 132 -1.13 -4.00 26.26
N SER A 133 -2.06 -4.66 25.56
CA SER A 133 -2.40 -6.07 25.78
C SER A 133 -1.46 -7.05 25.08
N ASP A 134 -1.18 -6.82 23.80
CA ASP A 134 -0.56 -7.81 22.94
C ASP A 134 0.92 -7.50 22.64
N LEU A 135 1.36 -6.25 22.82
CA LEU A 135 2.72 -5.80 22.50
C LEU A 135 3.44 -5.16 23.70
N PRO A 136 3.62 -5.88 24.82
CA PRO A 136 4.24 -5.30 26.03
C PRO A 136 5.64 -4.74 25.78
N TRP A 137 6.43 -5.38 24.91
CA TRP A 137 7.76 -4.88 24.52
C TRP A 137 7.70 -3.52 23.81
N LEU A 138 6.66 -3.27 23.01
CA LEU A 138 6.48 -1.99 22.32
C LEU A 138 5.97 -0.94 23.30
N LYS A 139 5.06 -1.32 24.20
CA LYS A 139 4.60 -0.44 25.29
C LYS A 139 5.78 0.08 26.11
N GLU A 140 6.67 -0.80 26.58
CA GLU A 140 7.86 -0.42 27.34
C GLU A 140 8.76 0.55 26.57
N ARG A 141 8.89 0.35 25.25
CA ARG A 141 9.67 1.20 24.36
C ARG A 141 9.03 2.59 24.19
N LEU A 142 7.71 2.65 24.03
CA LEU A 142 6.96 3.90 23.97
C LEU A 142 7.01 4.67 25.29
N ASP A 143 6.88 3.98 26.43
CA ASP A 143 6.99 4.58 27.76
C ASP A 143 8.41 5.12 28.04
N ARG A 144 9.44 4.48 27.48
CA ARG A 144 10.81 5.03 27.51
C ARG A 144 10.94 6.26 26.64
N ALA A 145 10.43 6.21 25.41
CA ALA A 145 10.48 7.33 24.48
C ALA A 145 9.78 8.58 25.03
N GLU A 146 8.65 8.41 25.71
CA GLU A 146 7.93 9.51 26.37
C GLU A 146 8.75 10.16 27.50
N ARG A 147 9.47 9.35 28.29
CA ARG A 147 10.37 9.85 29.33
C ARG A 147 11.58 10.58 28.76
N GLU A 148 12.07 10.17 27.59
CA GLU A 148 13.18 10.84 26.89
C GLU A 148 12.72 12.16 26.26
N ARG A 149 11.52 12.20 25.66
CA ARG A 149 10.93 13.40 25.07
C ARG A 149 9.40 13.36 25.18
N PRO A 150 8.76 14.28 25.92
CA PRO A 150 7.30 14.36 25.99
C PRO A 150 6.66 14.47 24.58
N GLY A 151 5.58 13.74 24.34
CA GLY A 151 4.88 13.66 23.06
C GLY A 151 5.48 12.69 22.03
N LEU A 152 6.70 12.18 22.25
CA LEU A 152 7.32 11.24 21.32
C LEU A 152 6.56 9.90 21.26
N ARG A 153 5.89 9.48 22.34
CA ARG A 153 5.04 8.29 22.33
C ARG A 153 3.94 8.41 21.28
N ASP A 154 3.25 9.54 21.24
CA ASP A 154 2.11 9.73 20.34
C ASP A 154 2.55 9.81 18.87
N GLU A 155 3.67 10.48 18.59
CA GLU A 155 4.28 10.47 17.25
C GLU A 155 4.70 9.06 16.81
N MET A 156 5.27 8.26 17.72
CA MET A 156 5.64 6.89 17.43
C MET A 156 4.42 6.02 17.18
N ILE A 157 3.36 6.14 17.99
CA ILE A 157 2.09 5.44 17.79
C ILE A 157 1.51 5.80 16.42
N ALA A 158 1.42 7.09 16.07
CA ALA A 158 0.91 7.52 14.77
C ALA A 158 1.69 6.90 13.59
N ARG A 159 3.00 6.74 13.74
CA ARG A 159 3.87 6.12 12.72
C ARG A 159 3.64 4.61 12.59
N VAL A 160 3.38 3.90 13.68
CA VAL A 160 3.21 2.42 13.65
C VAL A 160 1.75 2.00 13.52
N ALA A 161 0.80 2.91 13.74
CA ALA A 161 -0.64 2.62 13.72
C ALA A 161 -1.10 1.92 12.43
N PRO A 162 -0.70 2.34 11.20
CA PRO A 162 -1.12 1.64 9.98
C PRO A 162 -0.72 0.16 9.99
N ARG A 163 0.48 -0.15 10.49
CA ARG A 163 0.95 -1.54 10.52
C ARG A 163 0.25 -2.35 11.61
N ILE A 164 -0.08 -1.73 12.74
CA ILE A 164 -0.88 -2.38 13.78
C ILE A 164 -2.30 -2.64 13.27
N HIS A 165 -2.87 -1.72 12.49
CA HIS A 165 -4.19 -1.91 11.86
C HIS A 165 -4.18 -3.15 10.95
N GLU A 166 -3.17 -3.31 10.10
CA GLU A 166 -3.01 -4.50 9.25
C GLU A 166 -2.98 -5.81 10.08
N ILE A 167 -2.25 -5.82 11.20
CA ILE A 167 -2.17 -6.97 12.09
C ILE A 167 -3.52 -7.24 12.78
N MET A 168 -4.22 -6.19 13.23
CA MET A 168 -5.53 -6.31 13.87
C MET A 168 -6.60 -6.83 12.91
N ALA A 169 -6.61 -6.34 11.67
CA ALA A 169 -7.52 -6.81 10.62
C ALA A 169 -7.25 -8.28 10.29
N ALA A 170 -5.98 -8.63 10.04
CA ALA A 170 -5.59 -10.02 9.81
C ALA A 170 -5.99 -10.93 10.98
N ARG A 171 -5.94 -10.47 12.23
CA ARG A 171 -6.31 -11.31 13.39
C ARG A 171 -7.77 -11.78 13.37
N GLN A 172 -8.66 -11.02 12.73
CA GLN A 172 -10.09 -11.37 12.63
C GLN A 172 -10.33 -12.40 11.52
N ASP A 173 -9.69 -12.22 10.37
CA ASP A 173 -9.95 -13.03 9.17
C ASP A 173 -8.98 -14.20 9.00
N ASP A 174 -7.73 -14.04 9.41
CA ASP A 174 -6.61 -14.96 9.22
C ASP A 174 -5.59 -14.86 10.38
N PRO A 175 -5.82 -15.58 11.50
CA PRO A 175 -4.97 -15.53 12.68
C PRO A 175 -3.50 -15.90 12.42
N GLU A 176 -3.25 -16.75 11.43
CA GLU A 176 -1.89 -17.16 11.08
C GLU A 176 -1.15 -16.04 10.34
N MET A 177 -1.81 -15.38 9.39
CA MET A 177 -1.27 -14.18 8.76
C MET A 177 -0.99 -13.09 9.82
N ALA A 178 -1.89 -12.88 10.78
CA ALA A 178 -1.67 -11.93 11.87
C ALA A 178 -0.41 -12.24 12.68
N ARG A 179 -0.17 -13.52 12.99
CA ARG A 179 1.03 -14.00 13.69
C ARG A 179 2.29 -13.70 12.89
N LEU A 180 2.29 -13.96 11.58
CA LEU A 180 3.43 -13.70 10.70
C LEU A 180 3.71 -12.20 10.55
N LEU A 181 2.68 -11.38 10.34
CA LEU A 181 2.80 -9.92 10.25
C LEU A 181 3.34 -9.31 11.56
N LEU A 182 2.90 -9.86 12.71
CA LEU A 182 3.39 -9.46 14.02
C LEU A 182 4.87 -9.81 14.22
N ALA A 183 5.28 -11.03 13.84
CA ALA A 183 6.69 -11.42 13.87
C ALA A 183 7.54 -10.48 12.99
N GLN A 184 7.01 -10.05 11.85
CA GLN A 184 7.72 -9.18 10.91
C GLN A 184 7.86 -7.78 11.49
N PHE A 185 6.80 -7.29 12.13
CA PHE A 185 6.82 -6.02 12.83
C PHE A 185 7.84 -6.01 13.98
N LYS A 186 7.89 -7.08 14.78
CA LYS A 186 8.89 -7.23 15.85
C LYS A 186 10.31 -7.25 15.30
N LEU A 187 10.57 -8.02 14.23
CA LEU A 187 11.89 -8.08 13.61
C LEU A 187 12.36 -6.71 13.08
N GLY A 188 11.43 -5.91 12.53
CA GLY A 188 11.73 -4.52 12.15
C GLY A 188 12.14 -3.65 13.34
N ALA A 189 11.50 -3.80 14.50
CA ALA A 189 11.87 -3.09 15.71
C ALA A 189 13.25 -3.54 16.25
N ASP A 190 13.54 -4.84 16.18
CA ASP A 190 14.83 -5.43 16.54
C ASP A 190 15.95 -4.90 15.63
N TRP A 191 15.67 -4.73 14.34
CA TRP A 191 16.63 -4.15 13.38
C TRP A 191 17.05 -2.73 13.76
N VAL A 192 16.10 -1.87 14.12
CA VAL A 192 16.37 -0.49 14.56
C VAL A 192 17.20 -0.48 15.84
N ASP A 193 16.88 -1.36 16.79
CA ASP A 193 17.60 -1.45 18.06
C ASP A 193 19.02 -2.00 17.89
N ALA A 194 19.18 -3.05 17.08
CA ALA A 194 20.48 -3.57 16.71
C ALA A 194 21.33 -2.48 16.05
N SER A 195 20.76 -1.73 15.11
CA SER A 195 21.45 -0.63 14.43
C SER A 195 21.96 0.44 15.39
N ARG A 196 21.15 0.83 16.39
CA ARG A 196 21.57 1.80 17.43
C ARG A 196 22.68 1.23 18.30
N ARG A 197 22.55 -0.01 18.77
CA ARG A 197 23.53 -0.67 19.66
C ARG A 197 24.87 -0.91 18.97
N ILE A 198 24.83 -1.42 17.75
CA ILE A 198 26.02 -1.68 16.92
C ILE A 198 26.77 -0.37 16.66
N ARG A 199 26.05 0.72 16.30
CA ARG A 199 26.68 2.04 16.08
C ARG A 199 27.44 2.52 17.32
N VAL A 200 26.83 2.42 18.50
CA VAL A 200 27.48 2.80 19.76
C VAL A 200 28.67 1.90 20.06
N ALA A 201 28.51 0.58 19.92
CA ALA A 201 29.59 -0.39 20.20
C ALA A 201 30.79 -0.22 19.25
N MET A 202 30.56 0.08 17.97
CA MET A 202 31.61 0.37 17.00
C MET A 202 32.34 1.67 17.35
N HIS A 203 31.61 2.74 17.72
CA HIS A 203 32.21 4.01 18.15
C HIS A 203 33.08 3.83 19.41
N GLU A 204 32.65 2.97 20.34
CA GLU A 204 33.40 2.66 21.57
C GLU A 204 34.53 1.62 21.35
N GLY A 205 34.74 1.13 20.13
CA GLY A 205 35.74 0.10 19.81
C GLY A 205 35.44 -1.28 20.42
N LYS A 206 34.20 -1.50 20.90
CA LYS A 206 33.75 -2.77 21.51
C LYS A 206 33.28 -3.80 20.49
N MET A 207 33.07 -3.38 19.24
CA MET A 207 32.61 -4.23 18.16
C MET A 207 33.38 -3.92 16.87
N THR A 208 33.87 -4.96 16.21
CA THR A 208 34.50 -4.86 14.88
C THR A 208 33.45 -4.73 13.78
N ARG A 209 33.86 -4.25 12.60
CA ARG A 209 32.98 -4.16 11.44
C ARG A 209 32.45 -5.54 11.04
N GLU A 210 33.29 -6.57 11.12
CA GLU A 210 32.95 -7.94 10.74
C GLU A 210 31.86 -8.51 11.66
N GLN A 211 31.94 -8.26 12.97
CA GLN A 211 30.89 -8.62 13.92
C GLN A 211 29.57 -7.88 13.64
N ALA A 212 29.65 -6.58 13.35
CA ALA A 212 28.47 -5.79 12.96
C ALA A 212 27.79 -6.36 11.70
N VAL A 213 28.58 -6.68 10.66
CA VAL A 213 28.08 -7.31 9.43
C VAL A 213 27.43 -8.66 9.75
N SER A 214 28.08 -9.51 10.55
CA SER A 214 27.52 -10.80 10.95
C SER A 214 26.16 -10.67 11.62
N HIS A 215 25.98 -9.69 12.51
CA HIS A 215 24.69 -9.45 13.15
C HIS A 215 23.61 -9.01 12.16
N PHE A 216 23.96 -8.16 11.18
CA PHE A 216 23.00 -7.74 10.16
C PHE A 216 22.66 -8.85 9.17
N VAL A 217 23.61 -9.73 8.84
CA VAL A 217 23.36 -10.91 8.01
C VAL A 217 22.33 -11.83 8.68
N GLU A 218 22.51 -12.11 9.98
CA GLU A 218 21.58 -12.94 10.75
C GLU A 218 20.15 -12.34 10.79
N LEU A 219 20.03 -11.03 11.00
CA LEU A 219 18.73 -10.37 10.94
C LEU A 219 18.12 -10.39 9.53
N ALA A 220 18.96 -10.29 8.49
CA ALA A 220 18.52 -10.31 7.09
C ALA A 220 18.01 -11.69 6.68
N GLU A 221 18.67 -12.75 7.11
CA GLU A 221 18.24 -14.14 6.90
C GLU A 221 16.84 -14.37 7.49
N ARG A 222 16.65 -14.02 8.77
CA ARG A 222 15.32 -14.12 9.41
C ARG A 222 14.25 -13.29 8.69
N GLN A 223 14.61 -12.11 8.20
CA GLN A 223 13.69 -11.23 7.47
C GLN A 223 13.30 -11.83 6.12
N TYR A 224 14.23 -12.52 5.45
CA TYR A 224 13.98 -13.23 4.22
C TYR A 224 13.06 -14.43 4.45
N GLU A 225 13.39 -15.29 5.41
CA GLU A 225 12.57 -16.46 5.77
C GLU A 225 11.14 -16.07 6.13
N LEU A 226 10.97 -15.00 6.90
CA LEU A 226 9.64 -14.54 7.30
C LEU A 226 8.84 -13.97 6.13
N ARG A 227 9.50 -13.30 5.17
CA ARG A 227 8.85 -12.88 3.93
C ARG A 227 8.42 -14.08 3.10
N GLU A 228 9.27 -15.09 2.99
CA GLU A 228 8.93 -16.33 2.31
C GLU A 228 7.70 -17.00 2.95
N GLN A 229 7.64 -17.07 4.28
CA GLN A 229 6.49 -17.62 5.01
C GLN A 229 5.20 -16.83 4.73
N ILE A 230 5.24 -15.48 4.82
CA ILE A 230 4.10 -14.62 4.50
C ILE A 230 3.64 -14.86 3.06
N THR A 231 4.56 -14.87 2.10
CA THR A 231 4.23 -15.09 0.69
C THR A 231 3.65 -16.48 0.44
N ARG A 232 4.20 -17.52 1.07
CA ARG A 232 3.67 -18.88 0.95
C ARG A 232 2.24 -18.99 1.49
N HIS A 233 1.99 -18.42 2.67
CA HIS A 233 0.65 -18.39 3.28
C HIS A 233 -0.36 -17.64 2.40
N GLU A 234 0.04 -16.50 1.84
CA GLU A 234 -0.81 -15.73 0.92
C GLU A 234 -1.14 -16.52 -0.36
N ILE A 235 -0.16 -17.23 -0.93
CA ILE A 235 -0.38 -18.11 -2.10
C ILE A 235 -1.38 -19.22 -1.76
N GLU A 236 -1.27 -19.85 -0.59
CA GLU A 236 -2.18 -20.90 -0.14
C GLU A 236 -3.60 -20.37 0.03
N ARG A 237 -3.76 -19.19 0.65
CA ARG A 237 -5.05 -18.50 0.80
C ARG A 237 -5.68 -18.19 -0.56
N LEU A 238 -4.93 -17.58 -1.48
CA LEU A 238 -5.42 -17.24 -2.82
C LEU A 238 -5.82 -18.48 -3.62
N ARG A 239 -5.10 -19.60 -3.47
CA ARG A 239 -5.48 -20.88 -4.09
C ARG A 239 -6.80 -21.42 -3.54
N ALA A 240 -7.02 -21.31 -2.23
CA ALA A 240 -8.28 -21.72 -1.62
C ALA A 240 -9.46 -20.87 -2.13
N THR A 241 -9.29 -19.54 -2.20
CA THR A 241 -10.31 -18.63 -2.76
C THR A 241 -10.57 -18.91 -4.23
N LEU A 242 -9.53 -19.19 -5.03
CA LEU A 242 -9.69 -19.54 -6.44
C LEU A 242 -10.52 -20.82 -6.59
N ALA A 243 -10.18 -21.88 -5.84
CA ALA A 243 -10.90 -23.14 -5.87
C ALA A 243 -12.38 -22.98 -5.45
N GLU A 244 -12.67 -22.13 -4.47
CA GLU A 244 -14.04 -21.81 -4.08
C GLU A 244 -14.82 -21.12 -5.22
N LYS A 245 -14.18 -20.17 -5.92
CA LYS A 245 -14.79 -19.46 -7.05
C LYS A 245 -14.99 -20.35 -8.26
N GLU A 246 -14.07 -21.24 -8.55
CA GLU A 246 -14.24 -22.27 -9.58
C GLU A 246 -15.43 -23.18 -9.25
N ALA A 247 -15.53 -23.66 -8.00
CA ALA A 247 -16.67 -24.46 -7.55
C ALA A 247 -18.01 -23.68 -7.54
N GLU A 248 -17.98 -22.35 -7.40
CA GLU A 248 -19.14 -21.47 -7.57
C GLU A 248 -19.57 -21.40 -9.03
N LEU A 249 -18.62 -21.20 -9.95
CA LEU A 249 -18.88 -21.19 -11.39
C LEU A 249 -19.45 -22.52 -11.88
N ASP A 250 -18.89 -23.66 -11.44
CA ASP A 250 -19.40 -24.98 -11.80
C ASP A 250 -20.85 -25.18 -11.34
N ARG A 251 -21.21 -24.69 -10.14
CA ARG A 251 -22.59 -24.71 -9.61
C ARG A 251 -23.52 -23.80 -10.40
N ASP A 252 -23.04 -22.66 -10.87
CA ASP A 252 -23.82 -21.73 -11.69
C ASP A 252 -24.02 -22.27 -13.11
N ASP A 253 -22.99 -22.90 -13.69
CA ASP A 253 -23.07 -23.56 -14.99
C ASP A 253 -24.04 -24.74 -14.95
N ALA A 254 -24.03 -25.55 -13.89
CA ALA A 254 -25.01 -26.61 -13.71
C ALA A 254 -26.45 -26.10 -13.56
N ARG A 255 -26.64 -24.89 -13.02
CA ARG A 255 -27.95 -24.22 -12.88
C ARG A 255 -28.34 -23.35 -14.07
N ARG A 256 -27.44 -23.16 -15.03
CA ARG A 256 -27.59 -22.19 -16.13
C ARG A 256 -28.87 -22.43 -16.92
N ASP A 257 -29.12 -23.66 -17.35
CA ASP A 257 -30.28 -23.99 -18.18
C ASP A 257 -31.60 -23.78 -17.44
N GLU A 258 -31.62 -24.09 -16.14
CA GLU A 258 -32.79 -23.86 -15.28
C GLU A 258 -33.05 -22.36 -15.11
N VAL A 259 -32.02 -21.57 -14.82
CA VAL A 259 -32.13 -20.11 -14.68
C VAL A 259 -32.60 -19.46 -15.99
N ILE A 260 -32.04 -19.87 -17.13
CA ILE A 260 -32.45 -19.38 -18.45
C ILE A 260 -33.91 -19.74 -18.73
N ARG A 261 -34.32 -20.98 -18.44
CA ARG A 261 -35.71 -21.42 -18.60
C ARG A 261 -36.68 -20.60 -17.73
N ASN A 262 -36.38 -20.47 -16.44
CA ASN A 262 -37.20 -19.69 -15.51
C ASN A 262 -37.31 -18.22 -15.93
N MET A 263 -36.22 -17.63 -16.44
CA MET A 263 -36.22 -16.27 -16.98
C MET A 263 -37.11 -16.15 -18.23
N ALA A 264 -37.01 -17.10 -19.17
CA ALA A 264 -37.84 -17.13 -20.37
C ALA A 264 -39.32 -17.32 -20.04
N GLU A 265 -39.67 -18.26 -19.17
CA GLU A 265 -41.05 -18.51 -18.72
C GLU A 265 -41.66 -17.28 -18.03
N ASN A 266 -40.90 -16.60 -17.16
CA ASN A 266 -41.33 -15.36 -16.52
C ASN A 266 -41.58 -14.24 -17.53
N MET A 267 -40.76 -14.13 -18.58
CA MET A 267 -40.95 -13.14 -19.64
C MET A 267 -42.21 -13.42 -20.45
N VAL A 268 -42.45 -14.68 -20.85
CA VAL A 268 -43.68 -15.10 -21.52
C VAL A 268 -44.91 -14.80 -20.66
N ARG A 269 -44.88 -15.17 -19.37
CA ARG A 269 -45.97 -14.90 -18.41
C ARG A 269 -46.31 -13.42 -18.30
N ARG A 270 -45.28 -12.56 -18.23
CA ARG A 270 -45.45 -11.10 -18.22
C ARG A 270 -46.12 -10.60 -19.50
N LEU A 271 -45.64 -11.02 -20.67
CA LEU A 271 -46.21 -10.61 -21.97
C LEU A 271 -47.65 -11.10 -22.17
N SER A 272 -48.00 -12.31 -21.74
CA SER A 272 -49.37 -12.81 -21.81
C SER A 272 -50.31 -12.06 -20.86
N SER A 273 -49.84 -11.68 -19.68
CA SER A 273 -50.64 -10.91 -18.72
C SER A 273 -50.93 -9.47 -19.20
N TRP A 274 -50.04 -8.89 -20.02
CA TRP A 274 -50.24 -7.57 -20.62
C TRP A 274 -51.36 -7.54 -21.65
N ARG A 275 -51.47 -8.56 -22.52
CA ARG A 275 -52.56 -8.64 -23.52
C ARG A 275 -53.95 -8.85 -22.91
N GLY A 276 -54.04 -9.40 -21.69
CA GLY A 276 -55.30 -9.56 -20.96
C GLY A 276 -55.84 -8.29 -20.27
N ARG A 277 -55.05 -7.19 -20.23
CA ARG A 277 -55.45 -5.89 -19.64
C ARG A 277 -55.84 -4.85 -20.70
N GLY A 278 -56.17 -5.28 -21.92
CA GLY A 278 -56.36 -4.41 -23.09
C GLY A 278 -57.79 -4.28 -23.64
N GLU A 279 -58.79 -4.95 -23.06
CA GLU A 279 -60.20 -4.88 -23.55
C GLU A 279 -61.16 -4.26 -22.53
N GLY A 280 -60.64 -3.53 -21.55
CA GLY A 280 -61.39 -2.86 -20.51
C GLY A 280 -60.83 -1.49 -20.15
N GLY A 281 -60.93 -0.53 -21.07
CA GLY A 281 -61.21 0.87 -20.73
C GLY A 281 -60.03 1.87 -20.73
N PRO A 282 -59.91 2.71 -21.77
CA PRO A 282 -59.50 4.11 -21.58
C PRO A 282 -60.66 4.83 -20.89
N GLY A 283 -60.78 4.68 -19.56
CA GLY A 283 -61.99 5.14 -18.88
C GLY A 283 -61.99 4.95 -17.38
N SER A 284 -61.01 5.50 -16.67
CA SER A 284 -61.33 6.19 -15.41
C SER A 284 -60.20 7.14 -15.05
N ASP A 285 -60.47 8.40 -15.35
CA ASP A 285 -59.91 9.61 -14.77
C ASP A 285 -60.14 9.67 -13.24
N ARG A 286 -59.87 8.59 -12.50
CA ARG A 286 -59.83 8.65 -11.04
C ARG A 286 -58.43 9.10 -10.64
N ARG A 287 -58.20 10.42 -10.73
CA ARG A 287 -57.33 11.08 -9.78
C ARG A 287 -57.81 10.66 -8.39
N PRO A 288 -57.00 9.99 -7.56
CA PRO A 288 -57.29 9.95 -6.13
C PRO A 288 -57.19 11.40 -5.66
N GLU A 289 -58.35 11.99 -5.43
CA GLU A 289 -58.51 13.26 -4.76
C GLU A 289 -57.71 13.13 -3.46
N ARG A 290 -56.64 13.94 -3.39
CA ARG A 290 -55.80 14.02 -2.20
C ARG A 290 -56.67 14.65 -1.13
N ASP A 291 -57.30 13.82 -0.31
CA ASP A 291 -57.58 14.16 1.08
C ASP A 291 -56.22 14.45 1.74
N ARG A 292 -55.81 15.71 1.66
CA ARG A 292 -54.83 16.29 2.55
C ARG A 292 -55.55 16.52 3.87
N PRO A 293 -55.24 15.77 4.94
CA PRO A 293 -55.60 16.25 6.27
C PRO A 293 -54.87 17.58 6.47
N GLU A 294 -55.65 18.65 6.62
CA GLU A 294 -55.19 19.91 7.17
C GLU A 294 -54.55 19.58 8.53
N ARG A 295 -53.22 19.70 8.61
CA ARG A 295 -52.54 19.87 9.89
C ARG A 295 -52.94 21.25 10.39
N SER A 296 -54.05 21.32 11.10
CA SER A 296 -54.30 22.34 12.11
C SER A 296 -53.12 22.29 13.09
N GLY A 297 -52.51 23.45 13.32
CA GLY A 297 -51.56 23.62 14.40
C GLY A 297 -52.21 23.33 15.75
N ASP A 298 -51.38 23.01 16.73
CA ASP A 298 -51.41 23.59 18.07
C ASP A 298 -50.12 23.16 18.79
N ASP A 299 -49.44 24.19 19.34
CA ASP A 299 -48.35 24.26 20.33
C ASP A 299 -46.99 23.55 20.13
#